data_AF-A0A947QFY8-F1
#
_entry.id   AF-A0A947QFY8-F1
#
_cell.length_a   1.000
_cell.length_b   1.000
_cell.length_c   1.000
_cell.angle_alpha   90.00
_cell.angle_beta   90.00
_cell.angle_gamma   90.00
#
_symmetry.space_group_name_H-M   'P 1'
#
loop_
_entity.id
_entity.type
_entity.pdbx_description
1 polymer ?
#
loop_
_entity_poly.entity_id
_entity_poly.type
_entity_poly.pdbx_seq_one_letter_code
_entity_poly.pdbx_strand_id
1 'polypeptide(L)'
;MILILSGRSGSGKTSACAILEGLARASGAAVGGTLCRAVFEGGRKTGIDARDLSRGPEAASRPLARARPSSEPSPDEGRPRVPAYDDSDPLVLRYGMWEFDKPALSAADASSAAFITDASRGAGGQRSLAIIDEIGPLELDKRAGMVSTLDALDALRRFAGGGGGLGCVVVARPDIADRLAARWAGSARIDMEGSTFAGAAETAMATLGL
;
A
#
# COMPACT_ATOMS: atom_id res chain seq x y z
N MET A 1 11.41 9.41 -5.03
CA MET A 1 11.33 9.67 -3.58
C MET A 1 10.30 8.74 -2.94
N ILE A 2 10.51 8.26 -1.71
CA ILE A 2 9.51 7.48 -0.97
C ILE A 2 8.92 8.33 0.16
N LEU A 3 7.60 8.37 0.25
CA LEU A 3 6.80 8.99 1.29
C LEU A 3 6.00 7.90 2.01
N ILE A 4 6.04 7.87 3.33
CA ILE A 4 5.24 6.96 4.15
C ILE A 4 4.01 7.73 4.65
N LEU A 5 2.82 7.27 4.27
CA LEU A 5 1.55 7.78 4.79
C LEU A 5 1.08 6.89 5.95
N SER A 6 1.18 7.42 7.15
CA SER A 6 0.96 6.69 8.40
C SER A 6 -0.36 7.09 9.07
N GLY A 7 -1.01 6.14 9.75
CA GLY A 7 -2.20 6.43 10.54
C GLY A 7 -2.95 5.18 10.97
N ARG A 8 -3.75 5.29 12.03
CA ARG A 8 -4.52 4.16 12.58
C ARG A 8 -5.57 3.63 11.59
N SER A 9 -6.14 2.46 11.88
CA SER A 9 -7.31 1.98 11.13
C SER A 9 -8.43 3.01 11.21
N GLY A 10 -9.11 3.28 10.08
CA GLY A 10 -10.17 4.29 10.03
C GLY A 10 -9.69 5.74 9.95
N SER A 11 -8.39 6.03 9.94
CA SER A 11 -7.87 7.40 9.83
C SER A 11 -8.01 8.03 8.44
N GLY A 12 -8.62 7.33 7.47
CA GLY A 12 -8.86 7.83 6.12
C GLY A 12 -7.65 7.81 5.17
N LYS A 13 -6.61 7.01 5.44
CA LYS A 13 -5.43 6.87 4.55
C LYS A 13 -5.81 6.56 3.10
N THR A 14 -6.63 5.52 2.88
CA THR A 14 -7.11 5.14 1.54
C THR A 14 -7.90 6.27 0.87
N SER A 15 -8.66 7.06 1.64
CA SER A 15 -9.37 8.24 1.11
C SER A 15 -8.40 9.34 0.67
N ALA A 16 -7.35 9.62 1.46
CA ALA A 16 -6.30 10.55 1.07
C ALA A 16 -5.56 10.07 -0.19
N CYS A 17 -5.27 8.77 -0.31
CA CYS A 17 -4.67 8.19 -1.50
C CYS A 17 -5.57 8.32 -2.75
N ALA A 18 -6.88 8.19 -2.62
CA ALA A 18 -7.81 8.41 -3.73
C ALA A 18 -7.82 9.88 -4.19
N ILE A 19 -7.76 10.84 -3.27
CA ILE A 19 -7.63 12.27 -3.60
C ILE A 19 -6.28 12.52 -4.27
N LEU A 20 -5.20 11.96 -3.73
CA LEU A 20 -3.85 12.08 -4.27
C LEU A 20 -3.75 11.55 -5.71
N GLU A 21 -4.37 10.40 -6.01
CA GLU A 21 -4.45 9.90 -7.39
C GLU A 21 -5.07 10.95 -8.31
N GLY A 22 -6.22 11.54 -7.91
CA GLY A 22 -6.91 12.55 -8.70
C GLY A 22 -6.05 13.79 -8.95
N LEU A 23 -5.41 14.31 -7.91
CA LEU A 23 -4.52 15.47 -7.99
C LEU A 23 -3.32 15.21 -8.90
N ALA A 24 -2.65 14.07 -8.74
CA ALA A 24 -1.48 13.71 -9.56
C ALA A 24 -1.86 13.53 -11.04
N ARG A 25 -2.99 12.89 -11.34
CA ARG A 25 -3.48 12.79 -12.72
C ARG A 25 -3.83 14.15 -13.31
N ALA A 26 -4.47 15.02 -12.52
CA ALA A 26 -4.82 16.37 -12.96
C ALA A 26 -3.57 17.22 -13.26
N SER A 27 -2.43 16.95 -12.62
CA SER A 27 -1.13 17.58 -12.97
C SER A 27 -0.41 16.90 -14.14
N GLY A 28 -1.00 15.87 -14.75
CA GLY A 28 -0.42 15.14 -15.89
C GLY A 28 0.55 14.03 -15.51
N ALA A 29 0.67 13.70 -14.22
CA ALA A 29 1.51 12.59 -13.78
C ALA A 29 0.92 11.23 -14.19
N ALA A 30 1.78 10.30 -14.58
CA ALA A 30 1.40 8.90 -14.69
C ALA A 30 1.19 8.34 -13.28
N VAL A 31 0.09 7.61 -13.04
CA VAL A 31 -0.20 7.03 -11.71
C VAL A 31 -0.35 5.53 -11.82
N GLY A 32 0.32 4.80 -10.92
CA GLY A 32 0.29 3.35 -10.83
C GLY A 32 0.39 2.84 -9.39
N GLY A 33 0.55 1.53 -9.23
CA GLY A 33 0.47 0.85 -7.94
C GLY A 33 -0.94 0.33 -7.62
N THR A 34 -1.21 0.12 -6.33
CA THR A 34 -2.44 -0.51 -5.85
C THR A 34 -3.10 0.32 -4.76
N LEU A 35 -4.42 0.53 -4.89
CA LEU A 35 -5.27 1.13 -3.87
C LEU A 35 -6.22 0.08 -3.26
N CYS A 36 -6.27 -0.02 -1.94
CA CYS A 36 -6.96 -1.08 -1.22
C CYS A 36 -8.17 -0.54 -0.45
N ARG A 37 -9.37 -0.73 -0.98
CA ARG A 37 -10.62 -0.25 -0.36
C ARG A 37 -11.20 -1.29 0.58
N ALA A 38 -11.64 -0.83 1.74
CA ALA A 38 -12.37 -1.68 2.69
C ALA A 38 -13.80 -1.96 2.19
N VAL A 39 -14.17 -3.24 2.21
CA VAL A 39 -15.55 -3.71 1.98
C VAL A 39 -16.25 -3.83 3.32
N PHE A 40 -17.46 -3.29 3.42
CA PHE A 40 -18.27 -3.30 4.65
C PHE A 40 -19.63 -3.92 4.43
N GLU A 41 -20.05 -4.77 5.37
CA GLU A 41 -21.40 -5.31 5.45
C GLU A 41 -21.90 -5.13 6.88
N GLY A 42 -23.10 -4.57 7.05
CA GLY A 42 -23.69 -4.32 8.37
C GLY A 42 -22.79 -3.48 9.31
N GLY A 43 -22.01 -2.54 8.76
CA GLY A 43 -21.08 -1.70 9.53
C GLY A 43 -19.76 -2.39 9.93
N ARG A 44 -19.56 -3.66 9.57
CA ARG A 44 -18.33 -4.42 9.84
C ARG A 44 -17.48 -4.54 8.58
N LYS A 45 -16.16 -4.33 8.69
CA LYS A 45 -15.23 -4.58 7.58
C LYS A 45 -15.17 -6.09 7.30
N THR A 46 -15.64 -6.52 6.14
CA THR A 46 -15.71 -7.92 5.71
C THR A 46 -14.69 -8.27 4.65
N GLY A 47 -14.09 -7.27 3.99
CA GLY A 47 -13.12 -7.52 2.94
C GLY A 47 -12.25 -6.33 2.59
N ILE A 48 -11.39 -6.57 1.62
CA ILE A 48 -10.51 -5.59 0.99
C ILE A 48 -10.57 -5.86 -0.51
N ASP A 49 -10.86 -4.81 -1.28
CA ASP A 49 -10.75 -4.83 -2.74
C ASP A 49 -9.50 -4.05 -3.17
N ALA A 50 -8.77 -4.57 -4.13
CA ALA A 50 -7.60 -3.92 -4.73
C ALA A 50 -7.92 -3.38 -6.13
N ARG A 51 -7.53 -2.13 -6.39
CA ARG A 51 -7.55 -1.55 -7.75
C ARG A 51 -6.13 -1.25 -8.21
N ASP A 52 -5.81 -1.75 -9.39
CA ASP A 52 -4.61 -1.39 -10.14
C ASP A 52 -4.75 0.03 -10.72
N LEU A 53 -3.97 0.96 -10.18
CA LEU A 53 -4.04 2.37 -10.56
C LEU A 53 -3.49 2.62 -11.96
N SER A 54 -2.67 1.74 -12.53
CA SER A 54 -2.15 1.94 -13.90
C SER A 54 -3.27 1.90 -14.96
N ARG A 55 -4.40 1.30 -14.61
CA ARG A 55 -5.59 1.15 -15.48
C ARG A 55 -6.55 2.33 -15.41
N GLY A 56 -6.27 3.32 -14.56
CA GLY A 56 -7.05 4.54 -14.43
C GLY A 56 -8.18 4.47 -13.38
N PRO A 57 -8.89 5.61 -13.17
CA PRO A 57 -9.90 5.77 -12.12
C PRO A 57 -11.09 4.81 -12.24
N GLU A 58 -11.49 4.46 -13.46
CA GLU A 58 -12.67 3.63 -13.76
C GLU A 58 -12.39 2.12 -13.75
N ALA A 59 -11.14 1.73 -13.49
CA ALA A 59 -10.76 0.31 -13.47
C ALA A 59 -11.52 -0.46 -12.38
N ALA A 60 -12.02 -1.64 -12.74
CA ALA A 60 -12.67 -2.53 -11.78
C ALA A 60 -11.69 -2.94 -10.66
N SER A 61 -12.20 -2.97 -9.43
CA SER A 61 -11.46 -3.53 -8.30
C SER A 61 -11.65 -5.05 -8.24
N ARG A 62 -10.68 -5.76 -7.65
CA ARG A 62 -10.73 -7.21 -7.44
C ARG A 62 -10.73 -7.50 -5.93
N PRO A 63 -11.51 -8.48 -5.45
CA PRO A 63 -11.40 -8.95 -4.08
C PRO A 63 -9.98 -9.41 -3.78
N LEU A 64 -9.33 -8.74 -2.83
CA LEU A 64 -7.97 -9.04 -2.38
C LEU A 64 -8.00 -9.90 -1.13
N ALA A 65 -8.88 -9.56 -0.18
CA ALA A 65 -8.99 -10.28 1.08
C ALA A 65 -10.43 -10.32 1.58
N ARG A 66 -10.76 -11.38 2.32
CA ARG A 66 -11.98 -11.51 3.10
C ARG A 66 -11.66 -11.77 4.56
N ALA A 67 -12.49 -11.25 5.45
CA ALA A 67 -12.41 -11.57 6.86
C ALA A 67 -12.78 -13.04 7.05
N ARG A 68 -11.97 -13.76 7.82
CA ARG A 68 -12.30 -15.10 8.26
C ARG A 68 -13.59 -15.04 9.08
N PRO A 69 -14.53 -15.99 8.88
CA PRO A 69 -15.52 -16.27 9.91
C PRO A 69 -14.73 -16.51 11.20
N SER A 70 -15.11 -15.81 12.28
CA SER A 70 -14.47 -15.99 13.58
C SER A 70 -14.41 -17.48 13.89
N SER A 71 -13.22 -18.08 13.80
CA SER A 71 -12.96 -19.30 14.55
C SER A 71 -13.00 -18.83 16.00
N GLU A 72 -13.77 -19.53 16.82
CA GLU A 72 -13.99 -19.20 18.24
C GLU A 72 -12.72 -18.73 18.94
N PRO A 73 -12.85 -17.86 19.96
CA PRO A 73 -11.69 -17.44 20.74
C PRO A 73 -10.90 -18.66 21.20
N SER A 74 -9.66 -18.78 20.71
CA SER A 74 -8.73 -19.77 21.24
C SER A 74 -8.60 -19.54 22.76
N PRO A 75 -8.68 -20.59 23.59
CA PRO A 75 -8.80 -20.50 25.05
C PRO A 75 -7.57 -19.90 25.77
N ASP A 76 -6.55 -19.44 25.04
CA ASP A 76 -5.32 -18.87 25.58
C ASP A 76 -5.47 -17.34 25.75
N GLU A 77 -6.28 -16.93 26.74
CA GLU A 77 -6.42 -15.54 27.19
C GLU A 77 -5.19 -15.15 28.03
N GLY A 78 -4.19 -14.51 27.42
CA GLY A 78 -3.06 -13.93 28.17
C GLY A 78 -1.77 -13.77 27.40
N ARG A 79 -1.60 -14.44 26.26
CA ARG A 79 -0.43 -14.24 25.38
C ARG A 79 -0.73 -13.20 24.29
N PRO A 80 0.24 -12.34 23.92
CA PRO A 80 0.11 -11.53 22.71
C PRO A 80 -0.11 -12.48 21.52
N ARG A 81 -1.29 -12.39 20.89
CA ARG A 81 -1.61 -13.23 19.73
C ARG A 81 -0.75 -12.79 18.55
N VAL A 82 0.33 -13.50 18.27
CA VAL A 82 1.00 -13.43 16.97
C VAL A 82 -0.07 -13.79 15.93
N PRO A 83 -0.31 -12.97 14.89
CA PRO A 83 -1.28 -13.32 13.87
C PRO A 83 -0.92 -14.67 13.26
N ALA A 84 -1.87 -15.61 13.28
CA ALA A 84 -1.68 -16.92 12.67
C ALA A 84 -1.38 -16.73 11.18
N TYR A 85 -0.26 -17.29 10.72
CA TYR A 85 0.17 -17.29 9.33
C TYR A 85 0.07 -18.70 8.78
N ASP A 86 -0.62 -18.86 7.66
CA ASP A 86 -0.74 -20.11 6.93
C ASP A 86 -0.72 -19.84 5.42
N ASP A 87 0.23 -20.47 4.74
CA ASP A 87 0.49 -20.34 3.30
C ASP A 87 0.38 -21.69 2.56
N SER A 88 -0.14 -22.72 3.24
CA SER A 88 -0.18 -24.09 2.73
C SER A 88 -1.17 -24.29 1.58
N ASP A 89 -2.21 -23.45 1.50
CA ASP A 89 -3.21 -23.48 0.45
C ASP A 89 -2.67 -22.78 -0.82
N PRO A 90 -2.73 -23.39 -2.01
CA PRO A 90 -2.17 -22.81 -3.23
C PRO A 90 -2.88 -21.55 -3.73
N LEU A 91 -4.11 -21.29 -3.28
CA LEU A 91 -4.93 -20.15 -3.72
C LEU A 91 -5.19 -19.14 -2.61
N VAL A 92 -5.03 -19.53 -1.34
CA VAL A 92 -5.35 -18.70 -0.19
C VAL A 92 -4.12 -18.52 0.70
N LEU A 93 -3.87 -17.28 1.10
CA LEU A 93 -2.92 -16.95 2.15
C LEU A 93 -3.67 -16.45 3.38
N ARG A 94 -3.39 -16.99 4.55
CA ARG A 94 -4.06 -16.58 5.80
C ARG A 94 -3.10 -15.81 6.68
N TYR A 95 -3.53 -14.64 7.14
CA TYR A 95 -2.78 -13.84 8.10
C TYR A 95 -3.72 -13.15 9.10
N GLY A 96 -3.66 -13.59 10.36
CA GLY A 96 -4.56 -13.13 11.41
C GLY A 96 -6.02 -13.41 11.08
N MET A 97 -6.81 -12.33 10.95
CA MET A 97 -8.23 -12.41 10.63
C MET A 97 -8.54 -12.43 9.13
N TRP A 98 -7.53 -12.37 8.26
CA TRP A 98 -7.73 -12.23 6.81
C TRP A 98 -7.37 -13.51 6.06
N GLU A 99 -8.17 -13.84 5.05
CA GLU A 99 -7.82 -14.74 3.95
C GLU A 99 -7.62 -13.89 2.70
N PHE A 100 -6.42 -13.92 2.15
CA PHE A 100 -6.05 -13.24 0.92
C PHE A 100 -6.14 -14.18 -0.26
N ASP A 101 -6.66 -13.69 -1.38
CA ASP A 101 -6.62 -14.36 -2.67
C ASP A 101 -5.21 -14.21 -3.26
N LYS A 102 -4.46 -15.33 -3.35
CA LYS A 102 -3.09 -15.33 -3.86
C LYS A 102 -2.99 -14.82 -5.30
N PRO A 103 -3.87 -15.22 -6.24
CA PRO A 103 -3.87 -14.64 -7.58
C PRO A 103 -4.06 -13.12 -7.59
N ALA A 104 -4.94 -12.57 -6.76
CA ALA A 104 -5.15 -11.13 -6.64
C ALA A 104 -3.93 -10.42 -6.05
N LEU A 105 -3.32 -10.97 -4.99
CA LEU A 105 -2.06 -10.48 -4.41
C LEU A 105 -0.95 -10.47 -5.46
N SER A 106 -0.76 -11.57 -6.18
CA SER A 106 0.27 -11.69 -7.21
C SER A 106 0.05 -10.70 -8.36
N ALA A 107 -1.20 -10.48 -8.76
CA ALA A 107 -1.53 -9.49 -9.79
C ALA A 107 -1.22 -8.05 -9.33
N ALA A 108 -1.61 -7.70 -8.09
CA ALA A 108 -1.31 -6.40 -7.50
C ALA A 108 0.20 -6.17 -7.32
N ASP A 109 0.93 -7.21 -6.90
CA ASP A 109 2.37 -7.19 -6.74
C ASP A 109 3.07 -6.96 -8.08
N ALA A 110 2.72 -7.76 -9.09
CA ALA A 110 3.33 -7.68 -10.41
C ALA A 110 3.08 -6.32 -11.08
N SER A 111 1.85 -5.79 -11.03
CA SER A 111 1.53 -4.50 -11.64
C SER A 111 2.25 -3.34 -10.94
N SER A 112 2.30 -3.36 -9.60
CA SER A 112 2.95 -2.32 -8.80
C SER A 112 4.47 -2.34 -9.01
N ALA A 113 5.09 -3.52 -8.97
CA ALA A 113 6.53 -3.68 -9.19
C ALA A 113 6.95 -3.27 -10.61
N ALA A 114 6.16 -3.67 -11.63
CA ALA A 114 6.40 -3.28 -13.02
C ALA A 114 6.34 -1.75 -13.19
N PHE A 115 5.28 -1.12 -12.68
CA PHE A 115 5.13 0.33 -12.75
C PHE A 115 6.29 1.07 -12.08
N ILE A 116 6.67 0.67 -10.86
CA ILE A 116 7.82 1.27 -10.15
C ILE A 116 9.09 1.13 -10.97
N THR A 117 9.35 -0.07 -11.49
CA THR A 117 10.55 -0.37 -12.26
C THR A 117 10.63 0.46 -13.54
N ASP A 118 9.55 0.53 -14.31
CA ASP A 118 9.50 1.27 -15.56
C ASP A 118 9.60 2.78 -15.33
N ALA A 119 8.84 3.30 -14.36
CA ALA A 119 8.88 4.73 -14.02
C ALA A 119 10.24 5.15 -13.44
N SER A 120 10.96 4.24 -12.78
CA SER A 120 12.32 4.52 -12.27
C SER A 120 13.38 4.63 -13.37
N ARG A 121 13.14 3.99 -14.52
CA ARG A 121 14.03 4.01 -15.70
C ARG A 121 13.69 5.12 -16.68
N GLY A 122 12.51 5.74 -16.54
CA GLY A 122 12.04 6.78 -17.43
C GLY A 122 12.99 7.99 -17.46
N ALA A 123 13.59 8.26 -18.62
CA ALA A 123 14.45 9.41 -18.85
C ALA A 123 13.68 10.67 -19.32
N GLY A 124 12.34 10.67 -19.22
CA GLY A 124 11.47 11.73 -19.71
C GLY A 124 10.94 12.62 -18.59
N GLY A 125 10.73 13.91 -18.88
CA GLY A 125 10.25 14.92 -17.93
C GLY A 125 8.82 14.69 -17.37
N GLN A 126 8.13 13.62 -17.76
CA GLN A 126 6.83 13.27 -17.20
C GLN A 126 7.00 12.67 -15.81
N ARG A 127 6.34 13.27 -14.83
CA ARG A 127 6.31 12.78 -13.45
C ARG A 127 5.45 11.51 -13.35
N SER A 128 5.82 10.65 -12.40
CA SER A 128 5.11 9.41 -12.09
C SER A 128 4.87 9.30 -10.59
N LEU A 129 3.73 8.73 -10.21
CA LEU A 129 3.35 8.45 -8.83
C LEU A 129 2.97 6.98 -8.68
N ALA A 130 3.66 6.25 -7.79
CA ALA A 130 3.21 4.95 -7.33
C ALA A 130 2.53 5.09 -5.97
N ILE A 131 1.30 4.57 -5.82
CA ILE A 131 0.65 4.44 -4.50
C ILE A 131 0.59 2.96 -4.16
N ILE A 132 1.16 2.57 -3.03
CA ILE A 132 1.15 1.20 -2.53
C ILE A 132 0.38 1.19 -1.21
N ASP A 133 -0.89 0.82 -1.30
CA ASP A 133 -1.77 0.66 -0.15
C ASP A 133 -1.67 -0.77 0.39
N GLU A 134 -1.43 -0.91 1.71
CA GLU A 134 -1.27 -2.18 2.45
C GLU A 134 0.09 -2.90 2.33
N ILE A 135 1.23 -2.21 2.54
CA ILE A 135 2.47 -2.90 2.96
C ILE A 135 2.43 -3.16 4.46
N GLY A 136 2.59 -4.43 4.85
CA GLY A 136 2.45 -4.83 6.25
C GLY A 136 3.42 -5.91 6.69
N PRO A 137 3.12 -6.55 7.84
CA PRO A 137 3.89 -7.68 8.35
C PRO A 137 4.01 -8.86 7.36
N LEU A 138 3.05 -9.01 6.44
CA LEU A 138 3.07 -10.09 5.47
C LEU A 138 4.32 -9.99 4.56
N GLU A 139 4.55 -8.81 4.01
CA GLU A 139 5.71 -8.54 3.15
C GLU A 139 6.99 -8.42 3.99
N LEU A 140 6.92 -7.73 5.13
CA LEU A 140 8.10 -7.39 5.92
C LEU A 140 8.66 -8.58 6.73
N ASP A 141 7.79 -9.41 7.31
CA ASP A 141 8.19 -10.49 8.22
C ASP A 141 8.10 -11.87 7.58
N LYS A 142 7.13 -12.08 6.69
CA LYS A 142 6.89 -13.39 6.07
C LYS A 142 7.44 -13.52 4.66
N ARG A 143 7.88 -12.40 4.05
CA ARG A 143 8.26 -12.33 2.63
C ARG A 143 7.19 -13.01 1.75
N ALA A 144 5.93 -12.69 2.02
CA ALA A 144 4.78 -13.12 1.25
C ALA A 144 3.93 -11.90 0.85
N GLY A 145 2.95 -12.08 -0.03
CA GLY A 145 2.13 -10.97 -0.54
C GLY A 145 2.86 -10.14 -1.60
N MET A 146 2.96 -8.83 -1.41
CA MET A 146 3.54 -7.88 -2.39
C MET A 146 5.07 -7.78 -2.33
N VAL A 147 5.76 -8.91 -2.46
CA VAL A 147 7.22 -9.01 -2.27
C VAL A 147 8.00 -8.32 -3.39
N SER A 148 7.58 -8.48 -4.64
CA SER A 148 8.26 -7.87 -5.79
C SER A 148 8.18 -6.34 -5.72
N THR A 149 7.05 -5.83 -5.24
CA THR A 149 6.81 -4.40 -4.99
C THR A 149 7.74 -3.89 -3.89
N LEU A 150 7.87 -4.63 -2.78
CA LEU A 150 8.80 -4.29 -1.70
C LEU A 150 10.25 -4.26 -2.20
N ASP A 151 10.66 -5.26 -2.99
CA ASP A 151 12.01 -5.32 -3.56
C ASP A 151 12.26 -4.19 -4.58
N ALA A 152 11.24 -3.80 -5.37
CA ALA A 152 11.33 -2.65 -6.27
C ALA A 152 11.48 -1.32 -5.50
N LEU A 153 10.73 -1.13 -4.42
CA LEU A 153 10.86 0.04 -3.52
C LEU A 153 12.26 0.10 -2.89
N ASP A 154 12.80 -1.04 -2.47
CA ASP A 154 14.17 -1.12 -1.94
C ASP A 154 15.25 -0.78 -2.97
N ALA A 155 15.02 -1.14 -4.23
CA ALA A 155 15.94 -0.80 -5.33
C ALA A 155 15.99 0.71 -5.58
N LEU A 156 14.87 1.44 -5.45
CA LEU A 156 14.82 2.90 -5.63
C LEU A 156 15.79 3.65 -4.71
N ARG A 157 16.06 3.09 -3.52
CA ARG A 157 16.96 3.72 -2.53
C ARG A 157 18.39 3.85 -3.02
N ARG A 158 18.82 2.89 -3.84
CA ARG A 158 20.19 2.82 -4.35
C ARG A 158 20.50 3.94 -5.35
N PHE A 159 19.46 4.63 -5.84
CA PHE A 159 19.55 5.69 -6.85
C PHE A 159 19.19 7.08 -6.28
N ALA A 160 19.26 7.28 -4.95
CA ALA A 160 18.90 8.54 -4.28
C ALA A 160 19.90 9.71 -4.53
N GLY A 161 20.44 9.82 -5.74
CA GLY A 161 21.20 10.94 -6.26
C GLY A 161 20.65 11.37 -7.61
N GLY A 162 19.70 12.30 -7.61
CA GLY A 162 19.31 13.08 -8.79
C GLY A 162 17.94 12.76 -9.40
N GLY A 163 17.05 13.76 -9.40
CA GLY A 163 16.13 14.06 -10.50
C GLY A 163 15.08 13.04 -10.93
N GLY A 164 14.90 11.92 -10.24
CA GLY A 164 13.93 10.89 -10.64
C GLY A 164 12.49 11.44 -10.67
N GLY A 165 11.82 11.34 -11.81
CA GLY A 165 10.43 11.76 -11.98
C GLY A 165 9.41 10.95 -11.17
N LEU A 166 9.84 9.89 -10.46
CA LEU A 166 9.00 8.99 -9.68
C LEU A 166 8.91 9.37 -8.19
N GLY A 167 7.69 9.66 -7.74
CA GLY A 167 7.28 9.66 -6.34
C GLY A 167 6.59 8.34 -5.97
N CYS A 168 6.82 7.84 -4.75
CA CYS A 168 6.13 6.66 -4.22
C CYS A 168 5.50 7.00 -2.87
N VAL A 169 4.23 6.66 -2.68
CA VAL A 169 3.53 6.71 -1.40
C VAL A 169 3.27 5.30 -0.93
N VAL A 170 3.76 4.97 0.26
CA VAL A 170 3.50 3.68 0.91
C VAL A 170 2.64 3.91 2.14
N VAL A 171 1.50 3.23 2.19
CA VAL A 171 0.52 3.39 3.26
C VAL A 171 0.75 2.34 4.34
N ALA A 172 0.84 2.78 5.59
CA ALA A 172 1.12 1.89 6.71
C ALA A 172 0.41 2.33 8.00
N ARG A 173 0.30 1.40 8.95
CA ARG A 173 -0.04 1.72 10.35
C ARG A 173 1.19 2.29 11.07
N PRO A 174 1.04 3.04 12.17
CA PRO A 174 2.17 3.70 12.83
C PRO A 174 3.32 2.76 13.20
N ASP A 175 3.02 1.57 13.71
CA ASP A 175 4.00 0.54 14.08
C ASP A 175 4.79 0.01 12.87
N ILE A 176 4.14 -0.08 11.72
CA ILE A 176 4.78 -0.48 10.46
C ILE A 176 5.52 0.70 9.83
N ALA A 177 5.00 1.92 9.96
CA ALA A 177 5.61 3.13 9.43
C ALA A 177 6.99 3.39 10.04
N ASP A 178 7.18 3.13 11.34
CA ASP A 178 8.49 3.23 11.99
C ASP A 178 9.50 2.24 11.38
N ARG A 179 9.07 1.00 11.15
CA ARG A 179 9.89 -0.05 10.52
C ARG A 179 10.22 0.30 9.07
N LEU A 180 9.25 0.85 8.33
CA LEU A 180 9.45 1.31 6.96
C LEU A 180 10.37 2.52 6.90
N ALA A 181 10.30 3.47 7.83
CA ALA A 181 11.19 4.62 7.89
C ALA A 181 12.64 4.18 8.20
N ALA A 182 12.82 3.17 9.06
CA ALA A 182 14.13 2.57 9.31
C ALA A 182 14.67 1.82 8.09
N ARG A 183 13.84 0.98 7.44
CA ARG A 183 14.18 0.32 6.16
C ARG A 183 14.50 1.36 5.09
N TRP A 184 13.76 2.47 5.11
CA TRP A 184 13.79 3.53 4.14
C TRP A 184 14.40 4.86 4.62
N ALA A 185 15.53 4.82 5.33
CA ALA A 185 16.31 6.00 5.78
C ALA A 185 16.36 7.21 4.81
N GLY A 186 15.60 8.27 5.09
CA GLY A 186 15.47 9.45 4.22
C GLY A 186 14.14 9.52 3.47
N SER A 187 13.23 8.55 3.66
CA SER A 187 11.83 8.69 3.30
C SER A 187 11.18 9.80 4.12
N ALA A 188 10.29 10.57 3.50
CA ALA A 188 9.41 11.47 4.23
C ALA A 188 8.28 10.68 4.93
N ARG A 189 7.64 11.29 5.92
CA ARG A 189 6.46 10.73 6.60
C ARG A 189 5.40 11.80 6.77
N ILE A 190 4.15 11.42 6.52
CA ILE A 190 2.96 12.18 6.87
C ILE A 190 2.12 11.30 7.79
N ASP A 191 1.78 11.80 8.97
CA ASP A 191 0.81 11.17 9.86
C ASP A 191 -0.58 11.76 9.62
N MET A 192 -1.58 10.89 9.47
CA MET A 192 -2.98 11.27 9.24
C MET A 192 -3.62 11.91 10.48
N GLU A 193 -3.02 11.77 11.66
CA GLU A 193 -3.58 12.30 12.90
C GLU A 193 -3.59 13.84 12.87
N GLY A 194 -4.79 14.42 12.93
CA GLY A 194 -4.97 15.88 12.85
C GLY A 194 -5.00 16.47 11.44
N SER A 195 -4.91 15.65 10.40
CA SER A 195 -5.00 16.09 9.00
C SER A 195 -6.35 15.72 8.38
N THR A 196 -6.87 16.59 7.50
CA THR A 196 -7.96 16.20 6.61
C THR A 196 -7.42 15.30 5.50
N PHE A 197 -8.29 14.52 4.85
CA PHE A 197 -7.85 13.64 3.76
C PHE A 197 -7.27 14.43 2.59
N ALA A 198 -7.88 15.58 2.28
CA ALA A 198 -7.40 16.51 1.25
C ALA A 198 -6.06 17.14 1.64
N GLY A 199 -5.92 17.63 2.88
CA GLY A 199 -4.68 18.24 3.35
C GLY A 199 -3.50 17.26 3.36
N ALA A 200 -3.74 16.00 3.72
CA ALA A 200 -2.73 14.94 3.62
C ALA A 200 -2.32 14.67 2.16
N ALA A 201 -3.28 14.64 1.23
CA ALA A 201 -3.00 14.46 -0.20
C ALA A 201 -2.22 15.64 -0.80
N GLU A 202 -2.59 16.88 -0.48
CA GLU A 202 -1.90 18.10 -0.90
C GLU A 202 -0.46 18.16 -0.36
N THR A 203 -0.28 17.81 0.92
CA THR A 203 1.05 17.72 1.52
C THR A 203 1.90 16.63 0.85
N ALA A 204 1.30 15.50 0.47
CA ALA A 204 1.97 14.45 -0.29
C ALA A 204 2.40 14.93 -1.68
N MET A 205 1.53 15.64 -2.42
CA MET A 205 1.86 16.26 -3.72
C MET A 205 3.07 17.19 -3.59
N ALA A 206 3.01 18.13 -2.65
CA ALA A 206 4.09 19.10 -2.41
C ALA A 206 5.40 18.40 -2.03
N THR A 207 5.34 17.38 -1.17
CA THR A 207 6.52 16.61 -0.75
C THR A 207 7.17 15.86 -1.90
N LEU A 208 6.37 15.31 -2.82
CA LEU A 208 6.86 14.55 -3.98
C LEU A 208 7.24 15.43 -5.18
N GLY A 209 6.92 16.73 -5.12
CA GLY A 209 7.16 17.69 -6.21
C GLY A 209 6.32 17.38 -7.45
N LEU A 210 5.04 17.06 -7.24
CA LEU A 210 4.02 16.76 -8.25
C LEU A 210 3.01 17.90 -8.45
#